data_AF-A0A6I7NA90-F1
#
_entry.id   AF-A0A6I7NA90-F1
#
_cell.length_a   1.000
_cell.length_b   1.000
_cell.length_c   1.000
_cell.angle_alpha   90.00
_cell.angle_beta   90.00
_cell.angle_gamma   90.00
#
_symmetry.space_group_name_H-M   'P 1'
#
loop_
_entity.id
_entity.type
_entity.pdbx_description
1 polymer ?
#
loop_
_entity_poly.entity_id
_entity_poly.type
_entity_poly.pdbx_seq_one_letter_code
_entity_poly.pdbx_strand_id
1 'polypeptide(L)'
;MLLPWTHQANHTLISDLLDDAAPRELIRLARLEPLLSAELITAANRLDPDDNGFDCLSVETALRQLGAASSLRLTQQLLGTRPVLNEPALVSLARKLTEQQTLLAKALTRHSAEMQASADVVRAAVSLSCIGELSVLCAIQNFINYGQHPDAAELPGLLKKYASEYGNQLKIRLKLPFPLRQLIGALFVLPKTQVHKDQIIMRIAALETGLSDNPSELVQLKRQIGQ
;
A
#
# COMPACT_ATOMS: atom_id res chain seq x y z
N MET A 1 -7.44 -13.54 0.16
CA MET A 1 -6.57 -12.43 -0.30
C MET A 1 -5.22 -12.61 0.39
N LEU A 2 -4.12 -12.41 -0.32
CA LEU A 2 -2.78 -12.72 0.15
C LEU A 2 -2.06 -11.45 0.61
N LEU A 3 -2.54 -10.76 1.65
CA LEU A 3 -1.76 -9.73 2.32
C LEU A 3 -1.58 -10.13 3.78
N PRO A 4 -0.39 -9.97 4.37
CA PRO A 4 -0.14 -10.29 5.75
C PRO A 4 -0.33 -9.05 6.64
N TRP A 5 -0.42 -9.26 7.95
CA TRP A 5 -0.10 -8.20 8.90
C TRP A 5 1.41 -7.98 8.90
N THR A 6 1.83 -6.73 8.73
CA THR A 6 3.25 -6.42 8.50
C THR A 6 4.10 -6.47 9.77
N HIS A 7 3.50 -6.14 10.91
CA HIS A 7 4.17 -6.14 12.21
C HIS A 7 3.27 -6.76 13.29
N GLN A 8 3.84 -7.68 14.08
CA GLN A 8 3.15 -8.28 15.24
C GLN A 8 2.65 -7.21 16.23
N ALA A 9 3.44 -6.15 16.45
CA ALA A 9 3.05 -5.06 17.34
C ALA A 9 1.78 -4.34 16.87
N ASN A 10 1.64 -4.10 15.55
CA ASN A 10 0.43 -3.49 15.00
C ASN A 10 -0.76 -4.44 15.06
N HIS A 11 -0.55 -5.75 14.80
CA HIS A 11 -1.61 -6.76 14.94
C HIS A 11 -2.16 -6.80 16.37
N THR A 12 -1.28 -6.85 17.38
CA THR A 12 -1.65 -6.80 18.80
C THR A 12 -2.33 -5.48 19.16
N LEU A 13 -1.74 -4.34 18.76
CA LEU A 13 -2.32 -3.02 19.00
C LEU A 13 -3.74 -2.90 18.43
N ILE A 14 -3.96 -3.40 17.22
CA ILE A 14 -5.29 -3.40 16.58
C ILE A 14 -6.23 -4.31 17.37
N SER A 15 -5.79 -5.52 17.72
CA SER A 15 -6.60 -6.46 18.51
C SER A 15 -7.08 -5.85 19.83
N ASP A 16 -6.19 -5.16 20.55
CA ASP A 16 -6.49 -4.61 21.88
C ASP A 16 -7.42 -3.40 21.82
N LEU A 17 -7.40 -2.64 20.71
CA LEU A 17 -8.15 -1.40 20.58
C LEU A 17 -9.54 -1.56 19.97
N LEU A 18 -9.84 -2.70 19.33
CA LEU A 18 -11.03 -2.84 18.50
C LEU A 18 -12.35 -2.76 19.26
N ASP A 19 -12.42 -3.23 20.50
CA ASP A 19 -13.70 -3.33 21.22
C ASP A 19 -14.36 -1.96 21.48
N ASP A 20 -13.57 -0.87 21.54
CA ASP A 20 -14.04 0.51 21.78
C ASP A 20 -13.47 1.56 20.79
N ALA A 21 -12.94 1.14 19.63
CA ALA A 21 -12.23 2.04 18.73
C ALA A 21 -13.13 3.15 18.14
N ALA A 22 -12.83 4.40 18.49
CA ALA A 22 -13.41 5.55 17.81
C ALA A 22 -13.03 5.57 16.31
N PRO A 23 -13.83 6.16 15.39
CA PRO A 23 -13.53 6.18 13.96
C PRO A 23 -12.15 6.77 13.60
N ARG A 24 -11.67 7.77 14.36
CA ARG A 24 -10.34 8.35 14.17
C ARG A 24 -9.22 7.36 14.45
N GLU A 25 -9.44 6.46 15.40
CA GLU A 25 -8.48 5.41 15.75
C GLU A 25 -8.42 4.36 14.66
N LEU A 26 -9.55 3.96 14.08
CA LEU A 26 -9.58 3.06 12.92
C LEU A 26 -8.83 3.66 11.71
N ILE A 27 -8.96 4.97 11.44
CA ILE A 27 -8.16 5.65 10.40
C ILE A 27 -6.67 5.50 10.71
N ARG A 28 -6.25 5.80 11.95
CA ARG A 28 -4.86 5.72 12.37
C ARG A 28 -4.30 4.31 12.18
N LEU A 29 -5.03 3.29 12.63
CA LEU A 29 -4.65 1.88 12.52
C LEU A 29 -4.55 1.44 11.05
N ALA A 30 -5.54 1.80 10.23
CA ALA A 30 -5.55 1.46 8.81
C ALA A 30 -4.41 2.12 8.04
N ARG A 31 -3.99 3.34 8.40
CA ARG A 31 -2.82 4.00 7.82
C ARG A 31 -1.49 3.33 8.14
N LEU A 32 -1.43 2.54 9.22
CA LEU A 32 -0.22 1.79 9.61
C LEU A 32 -0.13 0.44 8.91
N GLU A 33 -1.25 -0.12 8.42
CA GLU A 33 -1.32 -1.47 7.88
C GLU A 33 -1.84 -1.48 6.44
N PRO A 34 -0.97 -1.76 5.44
CA PRO A 34 -1.37 -1.86 4.02
C PRO A 34 -2.50 -2.87 3.79
N LEU A 35 -2.52 -3.97 4.54
CA LEU A 35 -3.61 -4.95 4.54
C LEU A 35 -4.96 -4.30 4.83
N LEU A 36 -5.04 -3.51 5.91
CA LEU A 36 -6.28 -2.89 6.35
C LEU A 36 -6.68 -1.74 5.42
N SER A 37 -5.71 -0.93 4.97
CA SER A 37 -5.92 0.09 3.93
C SER A 37 -6.55 -0.51 2.67
N ALA A 38 -5.97 -1.60 2.15
CA ALA A 38 -6.42 -2.26 0.94
C ALA A 38 -7.85 -2.80 1.07
N GLU A 39 -8.14 -3.53 2.15
CA GLU A 39 -9.44 -4.18 2.35
C GLU A 39 -10.55 -3.17 2.62
N LEU A 40 -10.30 -2.10 3.37
CA LEU A 40 -11.30 -1.05 3.59
C LEU A 40 -11.66 -0.35 2.27
N ILE A 41 -10.66 0.08 1.49
CA ILE A 41 -10.88 0.70 0.18
C ILE A 41 -11.62 -0.27 -0.75
N THR A 42 -11.22 -1.55 -0.75
CA THR A 42 -11.85 -2.60 -1.57
C THR A 42 -13.31 -2.82 -1.17
N ALA A 43 -13.60 -2.91 0.12
CA ALA A 43 -14.94 -3.14 0.64
C ALA A 43 -15.86 -1.96 0.33
N ALA A 44 -15.38 -0.73 0.49
CA ALA A 44 -16.12 0.48 0.16
C ALA A 44 -16.48 0.53 -1.34
N ASN A 45 -15.51 0.23 -2.21
CA ASN A 45 -15.70 0.13 -3.66
C ASN A 45 -16.55 -1.08 -4.12
N ARG A 46 -17.04 -1.91 -3.20
CA ARG A 46 -17.97 -3.02 -3.49
C ARG A 46 -19.39 -2.77 -2.99
N LEU A 47 -19.63 -1.69 -2.25
CA LEU A 47 -20.96 -1.38 -1.71
C LEU A 47 -21.95 -1.02 -2.83
N ASP A 48 -21.49 -0.32 -3.87
CA ASP A 48 -22.29 0.03 -5.02
C ASP A 48 -21.63 -0.54 -6.29
N PRO A 49 -22.07 -1.72 -6.76
CA PRO A 49 -21.51 -2.34 -7.96
C PRO A 49 -22.01 -1.72 -9.27
N ASP A 50 -23.06 -0.89 -9.23
CA ASP A 50 -23.67 -0.27 -10.40
C ASP A 50 -23.01 1.07 -10.75
N ASP A 51 -22.33 1.70 -9.78
CA ASP A 51 -21.43 2.81 -10.02
C ASP A 51 -20.11 2.27 -10.61
N ASN A 52 -19.94 2.42 -11.93
CA ASN A 52 -18.70 2.07 -12.64
C ASN A 52 -17.48 2.88 -12.15
N GLY A 53 -17.69 3.89 -11.30
CA GLY A 53 -16.65 4.61 -10.57
C GLY A 53 -16.29 3.90 -9.28
N PHE A 54 -15.21 3.11 -9.28
CA PHE A 54 -14.51 2.81 -8.03
C PHE A 54 -13.92 4.13 -7.50
N ASP A 55 -14.70 4.89 -6.75
CA ASP A 55 -14.38 6.27 -6.37
C ASP A 55 -13.78 6.39 -4.96
N CYS A 56 -13.77 5.30 -4.19
CA CYS A 56 -13.15 5.30 -2.89
C CYS A 56 -11.62 5.24 -3.03
N LEU A 57 -10.97 6.41 -3.01
CA LEU A 57 -9.53 6.56 -3.20
C LEU A 57 -8.70 6.52 -1.91
N SER A 58 -9.33 6.50 -0.73
CA SER A 58 -8.63 6.59 0.55
C SER A 58 -9.36 5.87 1.69
N VAL A 59 -8.63 5.61 2.78
CA VAL A 59 -9.16 4.94 3.98
C VAL A 59 -10.22 5.81 4.68
N GLU A 60 -10.03 7.12 4.67
CA GLU A 60 -10.93 8.10 5.27
C GLU A 60 -12.29 8.09 4.58
N THR A 61 -12.30 8.04 3.25
CA THR A 61 -13.51 7.88 2.45
C THR A 61 -14.12 6.50 2.67
N ALA A 62 -13.30 5.44 2.74
CA ALA A 62 -13.78 4.08 2.97
C ALA A 62 -14.51 3.94 4.31
N LEU A 63 -13.91 4.42 5.40
CA LEU A 63 -14.52 4.41 6.74
C LEU A 63 -15.81 5.23 6.80
N ARG A 64 -15.88 6.35 6.08
CA ARG A 64 -17.09 7.17 5.99
C ARG A 64 -18.22 6.44 5.25
N GLN A 65 -17.91 5.77 4.14
CA GLN A 65 -18.88 5.03 3.33
C GLN A 65 -19.35 3.74 4.00
N LEU A 66 -18.42 2.96 4.57
CA LEU A 66 -18.72 1.69 5.26
C LEU A 66 -19.40 1.88 6.61
N GLY A 67 -19.11 3.00 7.29
CA GLY A 67 -19.47 3.22 8.68
C GLY A 67 -18.60 2.42 9.65
N ALA A 68 -18.65 2.80 10.94
CA ALA A 68 -17.80 2.23 11.99
C ALA A 68 -18.04 0.73 12.18
N ALA A 69 -19.30 0.29 12.26
CA ALA A 69 -19.64 -1.11 12.52
C ALA A 69 -19.13 -2.07 11.43
N SER A 70 -19.33 -1.73 10.15
CA SER A 70 -18.85 -2.58 9.04
C SER A 70 -17.33 -2.60 8.96
N SER A 71 -16.68 -1.47 9.22
CA SER A 71 -15.22 -1.36 9.22
C SER A 71 -14.59 -2.15 10.37
N LEU A 72 -15.22 -2.10 11.55
CA LEU A 72 -14.81 -2.87 12.72
C LEU A 72 -14.91 -4.38 12.47
N ARG A 73 -16.06 -4.83 11.97
CA ARG A 73 -16.30 -6.24 11.62
C ARG A 73 -15.30 -6.75 10.59
N LEU A 74 -15.00 -5.95 9.57
CA LEU A 74 -13.97 -6.30 8.58
C LEU A 74 -12.60 -6.44 9.23
N THR A 75 -12.22 -5.50 10.11
CA THR A 75 -10.93 -5.55 10.80
C THR A 75 -10.81 -6.79 11.69
N GLN A 76 -11.84 -7.11 12.48
CA GLN A 76 -11.91 -8.33 13.30
C GLN A 76 -11.78 -9.60 12.45
N GLN A 77 -12.47 -9.66 11.31
CA GLN A 77 -12.35 -10.79 10.37
C GLN A 77 -10.90 -10.93 9.87
N LEU A 78 -10.23 -9.83 9.53
CA LEU A 78 -8.85 -9.86 9.05
C LEU A 78 -7.86 -10.30 10.14
N LEU A 79 -8.07 -9.90 11.40
CA LEU A 79 -7.23 -10.34 12.51
C LEU A 79 -7.23 -11.86 12.67
N GLY A 80 -8.40 -12.50 12.49
CA GLY A 80 -8.56 -13.94 12.62
C GLY A 80 -8.23 -14.77 11.37
N THR A 81 -8.08 -14.13 10.20
CA THR A 81 -7.95 -14.87 8.92
C THR A 81 -6.68 -14.58 8.15
N ARG A 82 -5.92 -13.54 8.50
CA ARG A 82 -4.68 -13.18 7.81
C ARG A 82 -3.47 -13.54 8.67
N PRO A 83 -2.40 -14.11 8.07
CA PRO A 83 -1.19 -14.42 8.83
C PRO A 83 -0.47 -13.13 9.23
N VAL A 84 0.23 -13.19 10.35
CA VAL A 84 1.21 -12.17 10.74
C VAL A 84 2.59 -12.63 10.28
N LEU A 85 3.39 -11.72 9.72
CA LEU A 85 4.79 -12.02 9.44
C LEU A 85 5.53 -12.21 10.75
N ASN A 86 6.12 -13.40 10.95
CA ASN A 86 6.85 -13.76 12.16
C ASN A 86 8.25 -14.33 11.86
N GLU A 87 8.49 -14.83 10.65
CA GLU A 87 9.81 -15.30 10.24
C GLU A 87 10.79 -14.11 10.17
N PRO A 88 11.92 -14.13 10.90
CA PRO A 88 12.84 -12.99 10.99
C PRO A 88 13.29 -12.42 9.63
N ALA A 89 13.55 -13.28 8.64
CA ALA A 89 13.93 -12.85 7.31
C ALA A 89 12.80 -12.09 6.59
N LEU A 90 11.55 -12.56 6.71
CA LEU A 90 10.38 -11.90 6.12
C LEU A 90 10.06 -10.58 6.83
N VAL A 91 10.14 -10.55 8.16
CA VAL A 91 9.97 -9.33 8.96
C VAL A 91 11.01 -8.27 8.58
N SER A 92 12.27 -8.67 8.38
CA SER A 92 13.34 -7.78 7.93
C SER A 92 13.06 -7.18 6.55
N LEU A 93 12.56 -7.98 5.61
CA LEU A 93 12.16 -7.51 4.28
C LEU A 93 10.96 -6.56 4.35
N ALA A 94 9.92 -6.89 5.11
CA ALA A 94 8.74 -6.04 5.30
C ALA A 94 9.14 -4.68 5.92
N ARG A 95 10.02 -4.69 6.92
CA ARG A 95 10.55 -3.45 7.52
C ARG A 95 11.22 -2.54 6.50
N LYS A 96 12.04 -3.08 5.59
CA LYS A 96 12.67 -2.29 4.53
C LYS A 96 11.63 -1.65 3.60
N LEU A 97 10.55 -2.36 3.30
CA LEU A 97 9.43 -1.81 2.52
C LEU A 97 8.75 -0.65 3.27
N THR A 98 8.46 -0.82 4.56
CA THR A 98 7.86 0.23 5.41
C THR A 98 8.77 1.45 5.56
N GLU A 99 10.09 1.24 5.69
CA GLU A 99 11.09 2.31 5.70
C GLU A 99 11.07 3.09 4.38
N GLN A 100 11.04 2.40 3.24
CA GLN A 100 10.93 3.04 1.92
C GLN A 100 9.63 3.83 1.76
N GLN A 101 8.49 3.29 2.20
CA GLN A 101 7.20 4.00 2.21
C GLN A 101 7.24 5.26 3.08
N THR A 102 7.95 5.20 4.21
CA THR A 102 8.13 6.35 5.09
C THR A 102 8.95 7.45 4.41
N LEU A 103 10.03 7.09 3.70
CA LEU A 103 10.82 8.03 2.91
C LEU A 103 9.99 8.68 1.80
N LEU A 104 9.20 7.88 1.07
CA LEU A 104 8.29 8.36 0.04
C LEU A 104 7.25 9.34 0.61
N ALA A 105 6.60 8.98 1.71
CA ALA A 105 5.60 9.84 2.34
C ALA A 105 6.19 11.19 2.78
N LYS A 106 7.42 11.18 3.34
CA LYS A 106 8.14 12.41 3.69
C LYS A 106 8.47 13.25 2.46
N ALA A 107 8.92 12.61 1.38
CA ALA A 107 9.21 13.32 0.13
C ALA A 107 7.97 13.95 -0.48
N LEU A 108 6.87 13.20 -0.57
CA LEU A 108 5.61 13.69 -1.12
C LEU A 108 4.97 14.79 -0.27
N THR A 109 5.20 14.78 1.04
CA THR A 109 4.78 15.88 1.92
C THR A 109 5.46 17.20 1.53
N ARG A 110 6.74 17.18 1.13
CA ARG A 110 7.46 18.39 0.66
C ARG A 110 6.87 18.93 -0.64
N HIS A 111 6.36 18.05 -1.50
CA HIS A 111 5.75 18.41 -2.79
C HIS A 111 4.23 18.63 -2.72
N SER A 112 3.64 18.57 -1.52
CA SER A 112 2.17 18.56 -1.35
C SER A 112 1.46 19.78 -1.90
N ALA A 113 2.09 20.97 -1.85
CA ALA A 113 1.52 22.21 -2.40
C ALA A 113 1.40 22.19 -3.93
N GLU A 114 2.14 21.31 -4.60
CA GLU A 114 2.15 21.19 -6.05
C GLU A 114 1.21 20.11 -6.59
N MET A 115 0.71 19.24 -5.71
CA MET A 115 -0.17 18.13 -6.03
C MET A 115 -1.63 18.54 -6.06
N GLN A 116 -2.40 17.96 -6.99
CA GLN A 116 -3.85 18.08 -7.04
C GLN A 116 -4.54 17.02 -6.18
N ALA A 117 -3.99 15.80 -6.13
CA ALA A 117 -4.45 14.73 -5.27
C ALA A 117 -4.37 15.15 -3.79
N SER A 118 -5.40 14.80 -3.03
CA SER A 118 -5.41 15.06 -1.59
C SER A 118 -4.35 14.22 -0.87
N ALA A 119 -3.89 14.71 0.29
CA ALA A 119 -2.90 14.01 1.11
C ALA A 119 -3.34 12.58 1.48
N ASP A 120 -4.64 12.34 1.63
CA ASP A 120 -5.21 11.04 1.94
C ASP A 120 -5.09 10.06 0.76
N VAL A 121 -5.31 10.52 -0.47
CA VAL A 121 -5.12 9.72 -1.68
C VAL A 121 -3.65 9.41 -1.91
N VAL A 122 -2.77 10.39 -1.73
CA VAL A 122 -1.32 10.20 -1.83
C VAL A 122 -0.83 9.18 -0.81
N ARG A 123 -1.32 9.25 0.43
CA ARG A 123 -1.00 8.29 1.49
C ARG A 123 -1.47 6.88 1.14
N ALA A 124 -2.69 6.74 0.61
CA ALA A 124 -3.19 5.45 0.14
C ALA A 124 -2.31 4.89 -0.98
N ALA A 125 -1.89 5.71 -1.95
CA ALA A 125 -0.99 5.29 -3.02
C ALA A 125 0.36 4.80 -2.48
N VAL A 126 0.97 5.52 -1.52
CA VAL A 126 2.23 5.10 -0.89
C VAL A 126 2.07 3.80 -0.10
N SER A 127 1.03 3.70 0.74
CA SER A 127 0.74 2.50 1.53
C SER A 127 0.53 1.25 0.66
N LEU A 128 -0.10 1.43 -0.50
CA LEU A 128 -0.42 0.34 -1.42
C LEU A 128 0.65 0.13 -2.52
N SER A 129 1.78 0.82 -2.45
CA SER A 129 2.85 0.72 -3.46
C SER A 129 3.55 -0.65 -3.45
N CYS A 130 3.67 -1.30 -2.30
CA CYS A 130 4.39 -2.56 -2.11
C CYS A 130 3.48 -3.79 -1.93
N ILE A 131 2.20 -3.72 -2.35
CA ILE A 131 1.26 -4.83 -2.13
C ILE A 131 1.69 -6.13 -2.83
N GLY A 132 2.44 -6.03 -3.93
CA GLY A 132 2.97 -7.20 -4.62
C GLY A 132 4.02 -7.93 -3.78
N GLU A 133 4.98 -7.19 -3.23
CA GLU A 133 6.02 -7.67 -2.35
C GLU A 133 5.42 -8.26 -1.07
N LEU A 134 4.50 -7.53 -0.43
CA LEU A 134 3.80 -8.01 0.77
C LEU A 134 3.03 -9.30 0.50
N SER A 135 2.45 -9.45 -0.69
CA SER A 135 1.79 -10.69 -1.06
C SER A 135 2.71 -11.88 -1.26
N VAL A 136 3.87 -11.67 -1.86
CA VAL A 136 4.90 -12.70 -1.94
C VAL A 136 5.35 -13.09 -0.52
N LEU A 137 5.59 -12.12 0.36
CA LEU A 137 5.92 -12.39 1.77
C LEU A 137 4.81 -13.17 2.49
N CYS A 138 3.53 -12.82 2.25
CA CYS A 138 2.38 -13.55 2.79
C CYS A 138 2.34 -15.01 2.33
N ALA A 139 2.59 -15.26 1.05
CA ALA A 139 2.63 -16.61 0.49
C ALA A 139 3.76 -17.43 1.13
N ILE A 140 4.94 -16.85 1.29
CA ILE A 140 6.10 -17.51 1.91
C ILE A 140 5.85 -17.76 3.40
N GLN A 141 5.27 -16.80 4.14
CA GLN A 141 4.89 -17.00 5.54
C GLN A 141 3.89 -18.16 5.69
N ASN A 142 2.90 -18.27 4.80
CA ASN A 142 1.99 -19.42 4.82
C ASN A 142 2.72 -20.73 4.51
N PHE A 143 3.64 -20.75 3.54
CA PHE A 143 4.47 -21.92 3.23
C PHE A 143 5.26 -22.37 4.48
N ILE A 144 5.85 -21.44 5.22
CA ILE A 144 6.52 -21.70 6.51
C ILE A 144 5.56 -22.23 7.57
N ASN A 145 4.37 -21.63 7.69
CA ASN A 145 3.34 -22.09 8.63
C ASN A 145 2.86 -23.53 8.33
N TYR A 146 3.01 -24.00 7.08
CA TYR A 146 2.80 -25.39 6.67
C TYR A 146 4.04 -26.30 6.85
N GLY A 147 5.03 -25.87 7.63
CA GLY A 147 6.21 -26.66 8.01
C GLY A 147 7.33 -26.68 6.97
N GLN A 148 7.33 -25.73 6.03
CA GLN A 148 8.34 -25.67 4.98
C GLN A 148 9.46 -24.68 5.34
N HIS A 149 10.64 -24.87 4.75
CA HIS A 149 11.83 -24.09 5.09
C HIS A 149 12.48 -23.50 3.82
N PRO A 150 12.00 -22.33 3.34
CA PRO A 150 12.61 -21.67 2.20
C PRO A 150 14.01 -21.14 2.57
N ASP A 151 14.94 -21.14 1.61
CA ASP A 151 16.24 -20.51 1.81
C ASP A 151 16.08 -18.99 1.91
N ALA A 152 16.51 -18.43 3.05
CA ALA A 152 16.47 -17.00 3.31
C ALA A 152 17.26 -16.18 2.27
N ALA A 153 18.32 -16.75 1.68
CA ALA A 153 19.13 -16.10 0.65
C ALA A 153 18.37 -15.92 -0.68
N GLU A 154 17.37 -16.76 -0.96
CA GLU A 154 16.58 -16.69 -2.19
C GLU A 154 15.42 -15.69 -2.11
N LEU A 155 15.00 -15.31 -0.90
CA LEU A 155 13.83 -14.45 -0.69
C LEU A 155 13.86 -13.14 -1.50
N PRO A 156 14.96 -12.36 -1.52
CA PRO A 156 15.01 -11.14 -2.34
C PRO A 156 14.81 -11.42 -3.83
N GLY A 157 15.32 -12.56 -4.33
CA GLY A 157 15.15 -12.99 -5.71
C GLY A 157 13.69 -13.36 -6.02
N LEU A 158 13.00 -14.03 -5.10
CA LEU A 158 11.57 -14.34 -5.23
C LEU A 158 10.72 -13.08 -5.28
N LEU A 159 11.00 -12.09 -4.43
CA LEU A 159 10.31 -10.79 -4.46
C LEU A 159 10.51 -10.11 -5.82
N LYS A 160 11.75 -9.99 -6.30
CA LYS A 160 12.07 -9.39 -7.60
C LYS A 160 11.36 -10.09 -8.75
N LYS A 161 11.26 -11.42 -8.69
CA LYS A 161 10.67 -12.25 -9.75
C LYS A 161 9.15 -12.12 -9.82
N TYR A 162 8.46 -12.13 -8.67
CA TYR A 162 7.01 -12.31 -8.64
C TYR A 162 6.21 -11.06 -8.22
N ALA A 163 6.79 -10.13 -7.48
CA ALA A 163 6.04 -9.03 -6.86
C ALA A 163 5.34 -8.12 -7.89
N SER A 164 6.01 -7.78 -9.00
CA SER A 164 5.47 -6.83 -9.97
C SER A 164 4.21 -7.35 -10.67
N GLU A 165 4.31 -8.53 -11.30
CA GLU A 165 3.19 -9.15 -12.01
C GLU A 165 2.04 -9.47 -11.04
N TYR A 166 2.37 -10.10 -9.91
CA TYR A 166 1.37 -10.48 -8.92
C TYR A 166 0.67 -9.25 -8.30
N GLY A 167 1.44 -8.20 -7.98
CA GLY A 167 0.91 -6.95 -7.47
C GLY A 167 -0.06 -6.31 -8.45
N ASN A 168 0.23 -6.30 -9.76
CA ASN A 168 -0.68 -5.76 -10.77
C ASN A 168 -2.00 -6.55 -10.85
N GLN A 169 -1.93 -7.88 -10.84
CA GLN A 169 -3.13 -8.73 -10.78
C GLN A 169 -3.92 -8.48 -9.49
N LEU A 170 -3.24 -8.31 -8.36
CA LEU A 170 -3.88 -8.05 -7.07
C LEU A 170 -4.60 -6.70 -7.06
N LYS A 171 -3.98 -5.62 -7.57
CA LYS A 171 -4.63 -4.30 -7.68
C LYS A 171 -5.97 -4.37 -8.44
N ILE A 172 -6.05 -5.22 -9.46
CA ILE A 172 -7.29 -5.47 -10.22
C ILE A 172 -8.30 -6.25 -9.38
N ARG A 173 -7.90 -7.35 -8.72
CA ARG A 173 -8.79 -8.17 -7.86
C ARG A 173 -9.34 -7.40 -6.66
N LEU A 174 -8.55 -6.48 -6.13
CA LEU A 174 -8.93 -5.55 -5.07
C LEU A 174 -9.84 -4.42 -5.57
N LYS A 175 -10.13 -4.36 -6.88
CA LYS A 175 -10.89 -3.26 -7.49
C LYS A 175 -10.30 -1.90 -7.09
N LEU A 176 -8.96 -1.81 -7.02
CA LEU A 176 -8.35 -0.52 -6.71
C LEU A 176 -8.68 0.47 -7.83
N PRO A 177 -9.20 1.66 -7.45
CA PRO A 177 -9.54 2.72 -8.40
C PRO A 177 -8.43 2.99 -9.40
N PHE A 178 -8.80 3.27 -10.64
CA PHE A 178 -7.83 3.61 -11.68
C PHE A 178 -6.92 4.80 -11.30
N PRO A 179 -7.43 5.92 -10.74
CA PRO A 179 -6.56 7.03 -10.30
C PRO A 179 -5.50 6.59 -9.28
N LEU A 180 -5.88 5.73 -8.33
CA LEU A 180 -4.97 5.21 -7.31
C LEU A 180 -3.89 4.31 -7.94
N ARG A 181 -4.28 3.43 -8.88
CA ARG A 181 -3.34 2.58 -9.62
C ARG A 181 -2.36 3.39 -10.47
N GLN A 182 -2.80 4.50 -11.06
CA GLN A 182 -1.92 5.41 -11.81
C GLN A 182 -0.88 6.07 -10.92
N LEU A 183 -1.28 6.59 -9.75
CA LEU A 183 -0.36 7.18 -8.78
C LEU A 183 0.66 6.16 -8.27
N ILE A 184 0.22 4.93 -7.96
CA ILE A 184 1.11 3.84 -7.57
C ILE A 184 2.09 3.50 -8.70
N GLY A 185 1.60 3.37 -9.94
CA GLY A 185 2.44 3.03 -11.09
C GLY A 185 3.53 4.07 -11.34
N ALA A 186 3.19 5.36 -11.19
CA ALA A 186 4.10 6.48 -11.41
C ALA A 186 5.32 6.49 -10.48
N LEU A 187 5.27 5.82 -9.32
CA LEU A 187 6.46 5.61 -8.47
C LEU A 187 7.56 4.84 -9.20
N PHE A 188 7.18 3.88 -10.05
CA PHE A 188 8.11 2.96 -10.72
C PHE A 188 8.41 3.36 -12.15
N VAL A 189 7.39 3.85 -12.88
CA VAL A 189 7.53 4.25 -14.28
C VAL A 189 6.41 5.23 -14.65
N LEU A 190 6.76 6.27 -15.40
CA LEU A 190 5.76 7.19 -15.96
C LEU A 190 5.05 6.54 -17.17
N PRO A 191 3.75 6.81 -17.39
CA PRO A 191 3.08 6.35 -18.60
C PRO A 191 3.70 7.01 -19.83
N LYS A 192 3.70 6.31 -20.97
CA LYS A 192 4.29 6.81 -22.22
C LYS A 192 3.54 8.01 -22.82
N THR A 193 2.28 8.19 -22.43
CA THR A 193 1.37 9.23 -22.95
C THR A 193 0.51 9.77 -21.81
N GLN A 194 0.10 11.04 -21.92
CA GLN A 194 -0.81 11.69 -20.95
C GLN A 194 -0.29 11.63 -19.51
N VAL A 195 0.96 12.07 -19.31
CA VAL A 195 1.56 12.16 -17.98
C VAL A 195 0.96 13.37 -17.25
N HIS A 196 0.38 13.14 -16.08
CA HIS A 196 -0.17 14.20 -15.23
C HIS A 196 0.86 14.71 -14.22
N LYS A 197 0.70 15.95 -13.77
CA LYS A 197 1.62 16.59 -12.80
C LYS A 197 1.82 15.75 -11.53
N ASP A 198 0.75 15.21 -10.96
CA ASP A 198 0.82 14.36 -9.77
C ASP A 198 1.68 13.11 -10.02
N GLN A 199 1.61 12.51 -11.22
CA GLN A 199 2.44 11.35 -11.56
C GLN A 199 3.92 11.74 -11.66
N ILE A 200 4.23 12.92 -12.21
CA ILE A 200 5.60 13.46 -12.24
C ILE A 200 6.13 13.64 -10.82
N ILE A 201 5.32 14.21 -9.92
CA ILE A 201 5.69 14.41 -8.52
C ILE A 201 5.90 13.06 -7.80
N MET A 202 5.03 12.08 -8.03
CA MET A 202 5.21 10.71 -7.53
C MET A 202 6.55 10.13 -8.00
N ARG A 203 6.89 10.30 -9.28
CA ARG A 203 8.15 9.81 -9.85
C ARG A 203 9.37 10.52 -9.28
N ILE A 204 9.32 11.84 -9.12
CA ILE A 204 10.37 12.63 -8.48
C ILE A 204 10.61 12.13 -7.06
N ALA A 205 9.56 11.94 -6.26
CA ALA A 205 9.69 11.43 -4.90
C ALA A 205 10.32 10.03 -4.85
N ALA A 206 10.00 9.16 -5.81
CA ALA A 206 10.62 7.85 -5.93
C ALA A 206 12.12 7.92 -6.23
N LEU A 207 12.53 8.81 -7.13
CA LEU A 207 13.94 9.02 -7.47
C LEU A 207 14.72 9.68 -6.31
N GLU A 208 14.13 10.66 -5.62
CA GLU A 208 14.75 11.33 -4.46
C GLU A 208 14.99 10.39 -3.28
N THR A 209 14.18 9.34 -3.15
CA THR A 209 14.22 8.40 -2.02
C THR A 209 14.95 7.11 -2.35
N GLY A 210 15.52 6.98 -3.54
CA GLY A 210 16.23 5.78 -3.97
C GLY A 210 15.35 4.57 -4.24
N LEU A 211 14.02 4.73 -4.34
CA LEU A 211 13.13 3.65 -4.81
C LEU A 211 13.49 3.25 -6.25
N SER A 212 13.94 4.23 -7.04
CA SER A 212 14.50 4.04 -8.37
C SER A 212 15.77 4.86 -8.49
N ASP A 213 16.80 4.31 -9.11
CA ASP A 213 18.08 5.00 -9.32
C ASP A 213 18.20 5.46 -10.76
N ASN A 214 17.89 6.74 -11.00
CA ASN A 214 18.07 7.40 -12.30
C ASN A 214 18.28 8.92 -12.11
N PRO A 215 19.50 9.37 -11.81
CA PRO A 215 19.79 10.78 -11.53
C PRO A 215 19.47 11.71 -12.71
N SER A 216 19.66 11.25 -13.95
CA SER A 216 19.33 12.02 -15.15
C SER A 216 17.84 12.28 -15.30
N GLU A 217 17.00 11.27 -15.02
CA GLU A 217 15.55 11.41 -15.04
C GLU A 217 15.09 12.40 -13.97
N LEU A 218 15.67 12.36 -12.77
CA LEU A 218 15.32 13.28 -11.68
C LEU A 218 15.56 14.75 -12.08
N VAL A 219 16.73 15.05 -12.66
CA VAL A 219 17.04 16.40 -13.12
C VAL A 219 16.08 16.85 -14.22
N GLN A 220 15.74 15.96 -15.16
CA GLN A 220 14.79 16.28 -16.22
C GLN A 220 13.39 16.58 -15.68
N LEU A 221 12.88 15.74 -14.76
CA LEU A 221 11.54 15.90 -14.22
C LEU A 221 11.42 17.14 -13.33
N LYS A 222 12.44 17.47 -12.52
CA LYS A 222 12.45 18.71 -11.72
C LYS A 222 12.34 19.96 -12.58
N ARG A 223 13.10 20.03 -13.68
CA ARG A 223 13.01 21.12 -14.67
C ARG A 223 11.60 21.25 -15.26
N GLN A 224 10.90 20.14 -15.50
CA GLN A 224 9.54 20.17 -16.05
C GLN A 224 8.51 20.78 -15.09
N ILE A 225 8.73 20.69 -13.77
CA ILE A 225 7.83 21.27 -12.75
C ILE A 225 8.34 22.61 -12.19
N GLY A 226 9.44 23.14 -12.73
CA GLY A 226 10.01 24.43 -12.32
C GLY A 226 10.87 24.39 -11.06
N GLN A 227 11.44 23.22 -10.74
CA GLN A 227 12.37 22.99 -9.63
C GLN A 227 13.82 22.78 -10.10
#